data_AF-J5KX41-F1
#
_entry.id   AF-J5KX41-F1
#
_cell.length_a   1.000
_cell.length_b   1.000
_cell.length_c   1.000
_cell.angle_alpha   90.00
_cell.angle_beta   90.00
_cell.angle_gamma   90.00
#
_symmetry.space_group_name_H-M   'P 1'
#
loop_
_entity.id
_entity.type
_entity.pdbx_description
1 polymer ?
#
loop_
_entity_poly.entity_id
_entity_poly.type
_entity_poly.pdbx_seq_one_letter_code
_entity_poly.pdbx_strand_id
1 'polypeptide(L)' 'MIRSRHKTALIKMMWDGTEITAGRVFGISNANQYLVELFREKIVKFRWCTDANDPKRRFKLWRIDDFQKAKRYLEGKI' A
#
# COMPACT_ATOMS: atom_id res chain seq x y z
N MET A 1 15.42 -0.37 12.80
CA MET A 1 14.59 -1.30 12.00
C MET A 1 15.09 -1.26 10.56
N ILE A 2 15.37 -2.40 9.91
CA ILE A 2 15.81 -2.41 8.50
C ILE A 2 14.63 -1.96 7.62
N ARG A 3 14.82 -0.90 6.81
CA ARG A 3 13.82 -0.39 5.89
C ARG A 3 13.50 -1.45 4.82
N SER A 4 12.25 -1.91 4.75
CA SER A 4 11.84 -2.91 3.77
C SER A 4 11.79 -2.32 2.37
N ARG A 5 12.54 -2.90 1.43
CA ARG A 5 12.54 -2.51 0.01
C ARG A 5 11.14 -2.56 -0.59
N HIS A 6 10.35 -3.57 -0.24
CA HIS A 6 8.98 -3.74 -0.73
C HIS A 6 8.02 -2.69 -0.19
N LYS A 7 8.09 -2.37 1.11
CA LYS A 7 7.29 -1.27 1.69
C LYS A 7 7.62 0.07 1.05
N THR A 8 8.91 0.35 0.84
CA THR A 8 9.36 1.56 0.13
C THR A 8 8.81 1.63 -1.29
N ALA A 9 8.84 0.52 -2.04
CA ALA A 9 8.30 0.47 -3.39
C ALA A 9 6.79 0.72 -3.40
N LEU A 10 6.02 0.10 -2.50
CA LEU A 10 4.58 0.31 -2.36
C LEU A 10 4.24 1.76 -2.04
N ILE A 11 4.94 2.39 -1.10
CA ILE A 11 4.72 3.82 -0.77
C ILE A 11 5.00 4.70 -1.99
N LYS A 12 6.08 4.42 -2.74
CA LYS A 12 6.40 5.18 -3.96
C LYS A 12 5.32 5.05 -5.04
N MET A 13 4.75 3.85 -5.22
CA MET A 13 3.65 3.62 -6.17
C MET A 13 2.37 4.40 -5.82
N MET A 14 2.16 4.73 -4.54
CA MET A 14 0.99 5.49 -4.08
C MET A 14 1.29 6.98 -3.86
N TRP A 15 2.52 7.45 -4.14
CA TRP A 15 3.00 8.76 -3.71
C TRP A 15 2.27 9.95 -4.36
N ASP A 16 1.79 9.78 -5.59
CA ASP A 16 1.02 10.78 -6.33
C ASP A 16 -0.49 10.73 -6.04
N GLY A 17 -0.91 9.93 -5.04
CA GLY A 17 -2.32 9.71 -4.72
C GLY A 17 -2.95 8.52 -5.46
N THR A 18 -2.18 7.79 -6.27
CA THR A 18 -2.64 6.56 -6.93
C THR A 18 -3.10 5.52 -5.92
N GLU A 19 -4.26 4.92 -6.17
CA GLU A 19 -4.72 3.74 -5.43
C GLU A 19 -4.18 2.46 -6.08
N ILE A 20 -3.69 1.52 -5.27
CA ILE A 20 -3.15 0.24 -5.76
C ILE A 20 -3.91 -0.94 -5.17
N THR A 21 -3.88 -2.09 -5.85
CA THR A 21 -4.37 -3.35 -5.30
C THR A 21 -3.26 -4.39 -5.33
N ALA A 22 -3.15 -5.20 -4.26
CA ALA A 22 -2.09 -6.19 -4.12
C ALA A 22 -2.01 -7.17 -5.31
N GLY A 23 -3.15 -7.51 -5.92
CA GLY A 23 -3.19 -8.40 -7.08
C GLY A 23 -2.73 -7.78 -8.40
N ARG A 24 -2.46 -6.48 -8.44
CA ARG A 24 -1.97 -5.74 -9.64
C ARG A 24 -0.63 -5.05 -9.40
N VAL A 25 0.02 -5.30 -8.27
CA VAL A 25 1.39 -4.84 -8.00
C VAL A 25 2.35 -5.93 -8.46
N PHE A 26 2.94 -5.74 -9.64
CA PHE A 26 3.91 -6.68 -10.20
C PHE A 26 5.29 -6.53 -9.53
N GLY A 27 6.02 -7.63 -9.41
CA GLY A 27 7.38 -7.65 -8.85
C GLY A 27 7.47 -7.59 -7.32
N ILE A 28 6.34 -7.66 -6.60
CA ILE A 28 6.30 -7.71 -5.13
C ILE A 28 5.51 -8.94 -4.68
N SER A 29 6.23 -10.04 -4.44
CA SER A 29 5.68 -11.20 -3.74
C SER A 29 5.15 -10.77 -2.37
N ASN A 30 4.02 -11.33 -1.93
CA ASN A 30 3.39 -11.00 -0.66
C ASN A 30 3.05 -9.51 -0.45
N ALA A 31 2.79 -8.75 -1.53
CA ALA A 31 2.40 -7.33 -1.45
C ALA A 31 1.32 -7.05 -0.39
N ASN A 32 0.34 -7.94 -0.24
CA ASN A 32 -0.72 -7.80 0.76
C ASN A 32 -0.20 -7.80 2.21
N GLN A 33 0.84 -8.59 2.53
CA GLN A 33 1.42 -8.61 3.89
C GLN A 33 2.08 -7.26 4.20
N TYR A 34 2.89 -6.73 3.27
CA TYR A 34 3.53 -5.42 3.43
C TYR A 34 2.51 -4.28 3.53
N LEU A 35 1.42 -4.34 2.77
CA LEU A 35 0.32 -3.36 2.87
C LEU A 35 -0.39 -3.42 4.22
N VAL A 36 -0.61 -4.61 4.77
CA VAL A 36 -1.16 -4.80 6.11
C VAL A 36 -0.23 -4.25 7.18
N GLU A 37 1.09 -4.44 7.05
CA GLU A 37 2.06 -3.85 7.97
C GLU A 37 2.06 -2.31 7.90
N LEU A 38 2.08 -1.72 6.70
CA LEU A 38 1.96 -0.27 6.52
C LEU A 38 0.65 0.30 7.09
N PHE A 39 -0.43 -0.49 7.04
CA PHE A 39 -1.71 -0.12 7.65
C PHE A 39 -1.64 -0.13 9.18
N ARG A 40 -0.99 -1.14 9.77
CA ARG A 40 -0.74 -1.18 11.22
C ARG A 40 0.13 0.00 11.68
N GLU A 41 1.06 0.42 10.85
CA GLU A 41 1.90 1.62 11.05
C GLU A 41 1.13 2.94 10.83
N LYS A 42 -0.14 2.88 10.41
CA LYS A 42 -1.00 4.04 10.08
C LYS A 42 -0.40 4.93 8.99
N ILE A 43 0.27 4.32 8.00
CA ILE A 43 0.83 5.02 6.83
C ILE A 43 -0.16 4.96 5.66
N VAL A 44 -0.83 3.83 5.49
CA VAL A 44 -1.79 3.59 4.41
C VAL A 44 -3.15 3.25 4.99
N LYS A 45 -4.19 3.45 4.18
CA LYS A 45 -5.56 2.98 4.43
C LYS A 45 -6.04 2.17 3.24
N PHE A 46 -7.15 1.45 3.43
CA PHE A 46 -7.81 0.74 2.35
C PHE A 46 -9.31 1.01 2.33
N ARG A 47 -9.90 0.81 1.15
CA ARG A 47 -11.34 0.64 0.96
C ARG A 47 -11.60 -0.66 0.21
N TRP A 48 -12.76 -1.26 0.46
CA TRP A 48 -13.23 -2.40 -0.32
C TRP A 48 -13.84 -1.91 -1.63
N CYS A 49 -13.42 -2.52 -2.73
CA CYS A 49 -14.02 -2.34 -4.04
C CYS A 49 -14.47 -3.70 -4.58
N THR A 50 -15.43 -3.64 -5.49
CA THR A 50 -16.00 -4.80 -6.16
C THR A 50 -15.54 -4.77 -7.62
N ASP A 51 -15.27 -5.93 -8.20
CA ASP A 51 -14.96 -6.00 -9.63
C ASP A 51 -16.21 -5.64 -10.45
N ALA A 52 -16.06 -4.75 -11.43
CA ALA A 52 -17.17 -4.31 -12.27
C ALA A 52 -17.74 -5.47 -13.11
N ASN A 53 -16.91 -6.46 -13.43
CA ASN A 53 -17.31 -7.63 -14.22
C ASN A 53 -17.72 -8.83 -13.34
N ASP A 54 -17.40 -8.81 -12.05
CA ASP A 54 -17.79 -9.83 -11.09
C ASP A 54 -18.13 -9.22 -9.72
N PRO A 55 -19.42 -8.93 -9.46
CA PRO A 55 -19.88 -8.34 -8.21
C PRO A 55 -19.61 -9.20 -6.95
N LYS A 56 -19.29 -10.50 -7.11
CA LYS A 56 -18.94 -11.37 -5.98
C LYS A 56 -17.46 -11.23 -5.62
N ARG A 57 -16.62 -10.74 -6.55
CA ARG A 57 -15.19 -10.56 -6.33
C ARG A 57 -14.92 -9.20 -5.70
N ARG A 58 -14.41 -9.23 -4.46
CA ARG A 58 -14.01 -8.03 -3.71
C ARG A 58 -12.50 -7.96 -3.57
N PHE A 59 -11.96 -6.75 -3.68
CA PHE A 59 -10.53 -6.49 -3.47
C PHE A 59 -10.34 -5.20 -2.68
N LYS A 60 -9.16 -5.06 -2.07
CA LYS A 60 -8.76 -3.85 -1.38
C LYS A 60 -8.05 -2.92 -2.35
N LEU A 61 -8.49 -1.66 -2.38
CA LEU A 61 -7.73 -0.54 -2.92
C LEU A 61 -7.04 0.17 -1.77
N TRP A 62 -5.73 0.31 -1.88
CA TRP A 62 -4.84 0.88 -0.89
C TRP A 62 -4.35 2.24 -1.36
N ARG A 63 -4.21 3.19 -0.44
CA ARG A 63 -3.62 4.50 -0.69
C ARG A 63 -2.94 5.03 0.56
N ILE A 64 -2.06 6.03 0.39
CA ILE A 64 -1.48 6.75 1.51
C ILE A 64 -2.60 7.42 2.34
N ASP A 65 -2.51 7.25 3.65
CA ASP A 65 -3.37 7.93 4.62
C ASP A 65 -2.64 9.13 5.22
N ASP A 66 -1.41 8.91 5.68
CA ASP A 66 -0.55 9.91 6.31
C ASP A 66 0.71 10.15 5.45
N PHE A 67 0.66 11.22 4.64
CA PHE A 67 1.77 11.62 3.78
C PHE A 67 3.01 12.04 4.56
N GLN A 68 2.86 12.59 5.76
CA GLN A 68 4.02 12.99 6.58
C GLN A 68 4.77 11.75 7.09
N LYS A 69 4.04 10.74 7.57
CA LYS A 69 4.65 9.45 7.95
C LYS A 69 5.24 8.72 6.76
N ALA A 70 4.53 8.69 5.63
CA ALA A 70 5.07 8.11 4.39
C ALA A 70 6.39 8.78 3.99
N LYS A 71 6.47 10.12 4.07
CA LYS A 71 7.70 10.86 3.81
C LYS A 71 8.83 10.47 4.77
N ARG A 72 8.56 10.45 6.08
CA ARG A 72 9.55 10.03 7.09
C ARG A 72 10.03 8.59 6.84
N TYR A 73 9.15 7.69 6.41
CA TYR A 73 9.49 6.31 6.05
C TYR A 73 10.49 6.26 4.89
N LEU A 74 10.21 7.03 3.83
CA LEU A 74 11.07 7.10 2.66
C LEU A 74 12.45 7.70 3.00
N GLU A 75 12.48 8.71 3.86
CA GLU A 75 13.72 9.36 4.34
C GLU A 75 14.51 8.52 5.35
N GLY A 76 13.94 7.42 5.87
CA GLY A 76 14.59 6.58 6.89
C GLY A 76 14.61 7.23 8.28
N LYS A 77 13.65 8.13 8.56
CA LYS A 77 13.52 8.88 9.82
C LYS A 77 12.38 8.33 10.72
N ILE A 78 12.16 7.02 10.70
CA ILE A 78 11.15 6.31 11.51
C ILE A 78 11.85 5.40 12.50
#